data_AF-A0A4Q3CBD2-F1
#
_entry.id   AF-A0A4Q3CBD2-F1
#
_cell.length_a   1.000
_cell.length_b   1.000
_cell.length_c   1.000
_cell.angle_alpha   90.00
_cell.angle_beta   90.00
_cell.angle_gamma   90.00
#
_symmetry.space_group_name_H-M   'P 1'
#
loop_
_entity.id
_entity.type
_entity.pdbx_description
1 polymer ?
#
loop_
_entity_poly.entity_id
_entity_poly.type
_entity_poly.pdbx_seq_one_letter_code
_entity_poly.pdbx_strand_id
1 'polypeptide(L)'
;MKISDDNGRPTVSVDVESIDHATNWERNSEALRRQCPVAWSTEHGGHWIVSSYRDVVRIAQDDANFTTAKTFDPEPLHVEGGTA
;
A
#
# COMPACT_ATOMS: atom_id res chain seq x y z
N MET A 1 2.53 5.39 -15.10
CA MET A 1 1.78 4.75 -14.00
C MET A 1 0.28 5.01 -14.20
N LYS A 2 -0.53 3.97 -14.40
CA LYS A 2 -2.01 4.06 -14.46
C LYS A 2 -2.54 3.85 -13.03
N ILE A 3 -3.54 4.63 -12.61
CA ILE A 3 -4.00 4.72 -11.21
C ILE A 3 -5.47 4.23 -11.06
N SER A 4 -6.04 3.67 -12.12
CA SER A 4 -7.36 3.07 -12.07
C SER A 4 -7.48 1.87 -13.01
N ASP A 5 -8.27 0.87 -12.61
CA ASP A 5 -8.64 -0.24 -13.48
C ASP A 5 -9.76 0.15 -14.44
N ASP A 6 -10.17 -0.78 -15.30
CA ASP A 6 -11.21 -0.56 -16.30
C ASP A 6 -12.63 -0.44 -15.69
N ASN A 7 -12.77 -0.74 -14.40
CA ASN A 7 -13.99 -0.54 -13.61
C ASN A 7 -13.94 0.74 -12.74
N GLY A 8 -12.90 1.56 -12.87
CA GLY A 8 -12.72 2.80 -12.12
C GLY A 8 -12.30 2.61 -10.66
N ARG A 9 -11.85 1.40 -10.27
CA ARG A 9 -11.28 1.18 -8.93
C ARG A 9 -9.91 1.84 -8.87
N PRO A 10 -9.53 2.45 -7.72
CA PRO A 10 -8.25 3.13 -7.58
C PRO A 10 -7.12 2.12 -7.46
N THR A 11 -6.70 1.50 -8.56
CA THR A 11 -5.63 0.50 -8.58
C THR A 11 -4.34 1.04 -9.18
N VAL A 12 -3.21 0.71 -8.59
CA VAL A 12 -1.89 1.05 -9.10
C VAL A 12 -1.01 -0.20 -9.17
N SER A 13 -0.23 -0.36 -10.23
CA SER A 13 0.86 -1.38 -10.24
C SER A 13 2.14 -0.65 -9.89
N VAL A 14 2.54 -0.75 -8.61
CA VAL A 14 3.82 -0.28 -8.09
C VAL A 14 4.42 -1.41 -7.28
N ASP A 15 5.51 -1.97 -7.78
CA ASP A 15 6.36 -2.86 -7.01
C ASP A 15 7.35 -2.02 -6.19
N VAL A 16 7.07 -1.92 -4.88
CA VAL A 16 7.89 -1.15 -3.93
C VAL A 16 9.28 -1.73 -3.72
N GLU A 17 9.50 -3.00 -4.08
CA GLU A 17 10.78 -3.70 -3.97
C GLU A 17 11.65 -3.55 -5.23
N SER A 18 11.08 -3.01 -6.30
CA SER A 18 11.78 -2.86 -7.58
C SER A 18 12.85 -1.77 -7.55
N ILE A 19 13.93 -1.99 -8.31
CA ILE A 19 14.98 -0.98 -8.54
C ILE A 19 14.41 0.28 -9.22
N ASP A 20 13.43 0.11 -10.11
CA ASP A 20 12.75 1.23 -10.77
C ASP A 20 12.04 2.12 -9.74
N HIS A 21 11.28 1.52 -8.81
CA HIS A 21 10.66 2.26 -7.73
C HIS A 21 11.68 2.94 -6.84
N ALA A 22 12.74 2.23 -6.42
CA ALA A 22 13.80 2.80 -5.59
C ALA A 22 14.49 4.01 -6.25
N THR A 23 14.63 4.01 -7.58
CA THR A 23 15.24 5.11 -8.34
C THR A 23 14.27 6.27 -8.57
N ASN A 24 12.97 5.99 -8.67
CA ASN A 24 11.93 6.95 -9.05
C ASN A 24 10.91 7.27 -7.94
N TRP A 25 11.21 6.92 -6.69
CA TRP A 25 10.24 6.94 -5.57
C TRP A 25 9.59 8.31 -5.35
N GLU A 26 10.34 9.41 -5.52
CA GLU A 26 9.83 10.78 -5.36
C GLU A 26 8.75 11.10 -6.39
N ARG A 27 9.06 10.84 -7.67
CA ARG A 27 8.15 11.04 -8.81
C ARG A 27 6.89 10.20 -8.64
N ASN A 28 7.06 8.93 -8.26
CA ASN A 28 5.95 8.00 -8.07
C ASN A 28 5.04 8.45 -6.91
N SER A 29 5.65 8.86 -5.79
CA SER A 29 4.93 9.38 -4.62
C SER A 29 4.20 10.69 -4.92
N GLU A 30 4.81 11.59 -5.71
CA GLU A 30 4.15 12.82 -6.15
C GLU A 30 2.94 12.52 -7.05
N ALA A 31 3.11 11.62 -8.02
CA ALA A 31 2.03 11.22 -8.92
C ALA A 31 0.85 10.60 -8.16
N LEU A 32 1.12 9.72 -7.18
CA LEU A 32 0.12 9.13 -6.30
C LEU A 32 -0.61 10.22 -5.49
N ARG A 33 0.13 11.09 -4.79
CA ARG A 33 -0.45 12.17 -3.98
C ARG A 33 -1.39 13.09 -4.78
N ARG A 34 -1.02 13.40 -6.03
CA ARG A 34 -1.80 14.32 -6.88
C ARG A 34 -3.06 13.68 -7.47
N GLN A 35 -3.03 12.39 -7.79
CA GLN A 35 -4.09 11.75 -8.56
C GLN A 35 -4.98 10.84 -7.71
N CYS A 36 -4.39 10.02 -6.85
CA CYS A 36 -5.11 9.09 -5.98
C CYS A 36 -4.27 8.79 -4.74
N PRO A 37 -4.46 9.53 -3.65
CA PRO A 37 -3.62 9.43 -2.47
C PRO A 37 -3.79 8.12 -1.69
N VAL A 38 -4.86 7.35 -1.97
CA VAL A 38 -5.16 6.03 -1.40
C VAL A 38 -5.52 5.10 -2.57
N ALA A 39 -4.62 4.17 -2.90
CA ALA A 39 -4.79 3.26 -4.03
C ALA A 39 -4.49 1.81 -3.61
N TRP A 40 -5.15 0.86 -4.27
CA TRP A 40 -4.90 -0.57 -4.13
C TRP A 40 -3.77 -0.99 -5.08
N SER A 41 -2.68 -1.52 -4.54
CA SER A 41 -1.67 -2.22 -5.32
C SER A 41 -2.10 -3.64 -5.60
N THR A 42 -1.89 -4.12 -6.82
CA THR A 42 -2.10 -5.53 -7.18
C THR A 42 -0.85 -6.39 -7.01
N GLU A 43 0.29 -5.77 -6.67
CA GLU A 43 1.56 -6.47 -6.44
C GLU A 43 1.56 -7.21 -5.10
N HIS A 44 2.29 -8.33 -5.03
CA HIS A 44 2.56 -9.08 -3.78
C HIS A 44 1.28 -9.44 -2.99
N GLY A 45 0.31 -10.10 -3.63
CA GLY A 45 -0.95 -10.48 -2.97
C GLY A 45 -1.93 -9.31 -2.74
N GLY A 46 -1.49 -8.09 -3.01
CA GLY A 46 -2.27 -6.88 -3.00
C GLY A 46 -2.32 -6.17 -1.64
N HIS A 47 -2.19 -4.85 -1.68
CA HIS A 47 -2.11 -4.01 -0.47
C HIS A 47 -2.51 -2.56 -0.75
N TRP A 48 -2.93 -1.84 0.28
CA TRP A 48 -3.21 -0.41 0.15
C TRP A 48 -1.92 0.41 0.21
N ILE A 49 -1.78 1.36 -0.70
CA ILE A 49 -0.73 2.39 -0.70
C ILE A 49 -1.39 3.71 -0.32
N VAL A 50 -0.83 4.37 0.71
CA VAL A 50 -1.26 5.70 1.16
C VAL A 50 -0.10 6.67 1.02
N SER A 51 -0.31 7.77 0.31
CA SER A 51 0.76 8.72 -0.03
C SER A 51 0.54 10.14 0.51
N SER A 52 -0.69 10.46 0.92
CA SER A 52 -1.05 11.74 1.55
C SER A 52 -0.53 11.82 2.98
N TYR A 53 0.21 12.89 3.30
CA TYR A 53 0.78 13.09 4.63
C TYR A 53 -0.29 13.05 5.74
N ARG A 54 -1.42 13.74 5.51
CA ARG A 54 -2.53 13.78 6.48
C ARG A 54 -3.04 12.38 6.80
N ASP A 55 -3.21 11.56 5.78
CA ASP A 55 -3.81 10.24 5.94
C ASP A 55 -2.79 9.25 6.55
N VAL A 56 -1.51 9.37 6.20
CA VAL A 56 -0.42 8.61 6.86
C VAL A 56 -0.36 8.93 8.36
N VAL A 57 -0.37 10.20 8.74
CA VAL A 57 -0.35 10.61 10.15
C VAL A 57 -1.56 10.06 10.90
N ARG A 58 -2.76 10.17 10.31
CA ARG A 58 -3.98 9.63 10.89
C ARG A 58 -3.88 8.12 11.11
N ILE A 59 -3.46 7.37 10.11
CA ILE A 59 -3.33 5.90 10.17
C ILE A 59 -2.33 5.50 11.26
N ALA A 60 -1.18 6.17 11.30
CA ALA A 60 -0.14 5.89 12.27
C ALA A 60 -0.55 6.16 13.73
N GLN A 61 -1.59 6.98 13.95
CA GLN A 61 -2.12 7.34 15.26
C GLN A 61 -3.39 6.55 15.65
N ASP A 62 -3.96 5.78 14.72
CA ASP A 62 -5.23 5.06 14.89
C ASP A 62 -4.98 3.56 15.05
N ASP A 63 -4.39 3.19 16.18
CA ASP A 63 -4.04 1.81 16.54
C ASP A 63 -5.26 0.90 16.75
N ALA A 64 -6.42 1.50 16.99
CA ALA A 64 -7.70 0.78 17.10
C ALA A 64 -8.16 0.20 15.76
N ASN A 65 -7.86 0.86 14.63
CA ASN A 65 -8.24 0.41 13.29
C ASN A 65 -7.05 -0.11 12.46
N PHE A 66 -5.82 0.32 12.75
CA PHE A 66 -4.63 -0.05 12.02
C PHE A 66 -3.56 -0.59 12.98
N THR A 67 -3.33 -1.91 12.90
CA THR A 67 -2.37 -2.59 13.76
C THR A 67 -1.11 -2.98 13.01
N THR A 68 0.02 -2.94 13.71
CA THR A 68 1.28 -3.55 13.26
C THR A 68 1.44 -4.99 13.75
N ALA A 69 0.48 -5.50 14.53
CA ALA A 69 0.51 -6.86 15.03
C ALA A 69 0.49 -7.87 13.88
N LYS A 70 1.32 -8.89 14.01
CA LYS A 70 1.30 -10.09 13.16
C LYS A 70 1.12 -11.29 14.07
N THR A 71 0.12 -12.11 13.78
CA THR A 71 -0.05 -13.39 14.42
C THR A 71 0.59 -14.44 13.52
N PHE A 72 1.54 -15.18 14.07
CA PHE A 72 2.16 -16.32 13.39
C PHE A 72 1.71 -17.57 14.12
N ASP A 73 0.81 -18.35 13.52
CA ASP A 73 0.51 -19.69 13.99
C ASP A 73 1.54 -20.66 13.38
N PRO A 74 2.37 -21.34 14.18
CA PRO A 74 3.33 -22.29 13.66
C PRO A 74 2.67 -23.57 13.09
N GLU A 75 1.44 -23.92 13.50
CA GLU A 75 0.74 -25.14 13.06
C GLU A 75 -0.80 -24.94 13.10
N PRO A 76 -1.46 -24.69 11.96
CA PRO A 76 -0.92 -24.58 10.59
C PRO A 76 -0.22 -23.24 10.35
N LEU A 77 0.75 -23.18 9.41
CA LEU A 77 1.43 -21.96 8.95
C LEU A 77 0.42 -20.90 8.44
N HIS A 78 -0.21 -20.20 9.37
CA HIS A 78 -1.21 -19.17 9.13
C HIS A 78 -0.67 -17.85 9.67
N VAL A 79 -0.57 -16.87 8.79
CA VAL A 79 -0.13 -15.51 9.14
C VAL A 79 -1.34 -14.60 9.04
N GLU A 80 -1.74 -14.00 10.16
CA GLU A 80 -2.72 -12.91 10.17
C GLU A 80 -2.01 -11.58 10.40
N GLY A 81 -2.30 -10.61 9.54
CA GLY A 81 -1.71 -9.28 9.59
C GLY A 81 -0.44 -9.14 8.74
N GLY A 82 -0.24 -7.95 8.18
CA GLY A 82 0.80 -7.66 7.20
C GLY A 82 0.38 -7.91 5.76
N THR A 83 1.26 -7.54 4.82
CA THR A 83 1.15 -7.89 3.39
C THR A 83 1.58 -9.35 3.20
N ALA A 84 0.79 -10.10 2.43
CA ALA A 84 0.97 -11.53 2.16
C ALA A 84 2.14 -11.80 1.21
#